data_AF-A0A7J0GT15-F1
#
_entry.id   AF-A0A7J0GT15-F1
#
_cell.length_a   1.000
_cell.length_b   1.000
_cell.length_c   1.000
_cell.angle_alpha   90.00
_cell.angle_beta   90.00
_cell.angle_gamma   90.00
#
_symmetry.space_group_name_H-M   'P 1'
#
loop_
_entity.id
_entity.type
_entity.pdbx_description
1 polymer ?
#
loop_
_entity_poly.entity_id
_entity_poly.type
_entity_poly.pdbx_seq_one_letter_code
_entity_poly.pdbx_strand_id
1 'polypeptide(L)'
;MEFGCQEDMTFCGVFDGHGPWGHLVSKRVRKLMPPYLLCNWQETLALNSLDLKFEHTDRSLRQFDTWKQSYLKTFSAIDQDLEQHPVIDSFHSGSTALTMIRQGDLIVIANVGDSRAVLATVSDNGNLVPVQLTVDLKPNLPEEIERITQSKGRIFSSHDDEPGVYRVWDVVSNEEAVGIVSSTPGREESAKRLVDHAACAWKRKRPGIAMDDISAICLFFHTSPPSQSVEPIKLP
;
A
#
# COMPACT_ATOMS: atom_id res chain seq x y z
N MET A 1 -16.13 -0.85 -2.19
CA MET A 1 -16.57 -0.32 -3.49
C MET A 1 -16.06 -1.28 -4.54
N GLU A 2 -16.96 -1.80 -5.35
CA GLU A 2 -16.65 -2.72 -6.44
C GLU A 2 -15.77 -2.03 -7.47
N PHE A 3 -14.68 -2.68 -7.86
CA PHE A 3 -13.79 -2.19 -8.90
C PHE A 3 -14.18 -2.80 -10.24
N GLY A 4 -14.40 -1.97 -11.26
CA GLY A 4 -14.78 -2.44 -12.60
C GLY A 4 -16.14 -3.15 -12.68
N CYS A 5 -17.05 -2.85 -11.76
CA CYS A 5 -18.37 -3.50 -11.64
C CYS A 5 -18.30 -5.03 -11.46
N GLN A 6 -17.23 -5.53 -10.84
CA GLN A 6 -17.13 -6.92 -10.40
C GLN A 6 -17.32 -6.99 -8.88
N GLU A 7 -18.32 -7.75 -8.43
CA GLU A 7 -18.71 -7.87 -7.02
C GLU A 7 -17.57 -8.40 -6.13
N ASP A 8 -16.66 -9.20 -6.69
CA ASP A 8 -15.53 -9.82 -5.99
C ASP A 8 -14.22 -9.02 -6.08
N MET A 9 -14.27 -7.81 -6.64
CA MET A 9 -13.10 -6.96 -6.86
C MET A 9 -13.12 -5.69 -6.02
N THR A 10 -12.04 -5.46 -5.28
CA THR A 10 -11.86 -4.22 -4.48
C THR A 10 -10.50 -3.62 -4.77
N PHE A 11 -10.50 -2.31 -5.07
CA PHE A 11 -9.29 -1.50 -5.16
C PHE A 11 -9.15 -0.62 -3.92
N CYS A 12 -7.92 -0.52 -3.40
CA CYS A 12 -7.55 0.41 -2.35
C CYS A 12 -6.19 1.05 -2.68
N GLY A 13 -5.97 2.29 -2.24
CA GLY A 13 -4.67 2.93 -2.43
C GLY A 13 -4.43 4.09 -1.47
N VAL A 14 -3.18 4.23 -1.04
CA VAL A 14 -2.64 5.34 -0.25
C VAL A 14 -1.59 6.06 -1.09
N PHE A 15 -1.67 7.39 -1.13
CA PHE A 15 -0.83 8.24 -1.96
C PHE A 15 -0.34 9.41 -1.11
N ASP A 16 0.95 9.40 -0.77
CA ASP A 16 1.57 10.38 0.10
C ASP A 16 2.41 11.38 -0.71
N GLY A 17 1.86 12.58 -0.86
CA GLY A 17 2.40 13.63 -1.73
C GLY A 17 3.41 14.51 -1.01
N HIS A 18 4.55 14.77 -1.64
CA HIS A 18 5.65 15.57 -1.07
C HIS A 18 6.21 16.58 -2.08
N GLY A 19 6.93 17.57 -1.57
CA GLY A 19 7.42 18.71 -2.36
C GLY A 19 6.36 19.80 -2.59
N PRO A 20 6.71 20.91 -3.24
CA PRO A 20 5.84 22.09 -3.36
C PRO A 20 4.47 21.80 -3.99
N TRP A 21 4.41 20.82 -4.90
CA TRP A 21 3.19 20.40 -5.59
C TRP A 21 2.70 19.01 -5.17
N GLY A 22 3.27 18.43 -4.09
CA GLY A 22 2.97 17.05 -3.66
C GLY A 22 1.49 16.78 -3.48
N HIS A 23 0.76 17.72 -2.88
CA HIS A 23 -0.70 17.64 -2.71
C HIS A 23 -1.48 17.58 -4.05
N LEU A 24 -0.97 18.20 -5.13
CA LEU A 24 -1.56 18.08 -6.47
C LEU A 24 -1.14 16.79 -7.15
N VAL A 25 0.13 16.39 -7.00
CA VAL A 25 0.66 15.12 -7.54
C VAL A 25 -0.12 13.95 -6.97
N SER A 26 -0.22 13.81 -5.64
CA SER A 26 -0.95 12.71 -4.98
C SER A 26 -2.44 12.72 -5.33
N LYS A 27 -3.07 13.90 -5.39
CA LYS A 27 -4.46 14.05 -5.84
C LYS A 27 -4.66 13.58 -7.28
N ARG A 28 -3.70 13.84 -8.16
CA ARG A 28 -3.72 13.42 -9.56
C ARG A 28 -3.50 11.92 -9.70
N VAL A 29 -2.49 11.36 -9.04
CA VAL A 29 -2.25 9.91 -8.99
C VAL A 29 -3.48 9.18 -8.48
N ARG A 30 -4.06 9.62 -7.36
CA ARG A 30 -5.30 9.05 -6.80
C ARG A 30 -6.47 9.05 -7.80
N LYS A 31 -6.56 10.09 -8.64
CA LYS A 31 -7.64 10.23 -9.64
C LYS A 31 -7.42 9.31 -10.85
N LEU A 32 -6.17 9.14 -11.29
CA LEU A 32 -5.83 8.40 -12.51
C LEU A 32 -5.64 6.90 -12.27
N MET A 33 -5.16 6.52 -11.08
CA MET A 33 -4.81 5.14 -10.75
C MET A 33 -5.97 4.15 -10.98
N PRO A 34 -7.18 4.33 -10.41
CA PRO A 34 -8.26 3.36 -10.63
C PRO A 34 -8.67 3.19 -12.11
N PRO A 35 -8.99 4.26 -12.88
CA PRO A 35 -9.44 4.07 -14.26
C PRO A 35 -8.32 3.55 -15.19
N TYR A 36 -7.07 3.99 -15.01
CA TYR A 36 -5.96 3.49 -15.84
C TYR A 36 -5.65 2.03 -15.53
N LEU A 37 -5.67 1.64 -14.26
CA LEU A 37 -5.47 0.25 -13.86
C LEU A 37 -6.56 -0.65 -14.44
N LEU A 38 -7.82 -0.22 -14.38
CA LEU A 38 -8.94 -0.98 -14.93
C LEU A 38 -8.80 -1.16 -16.45
N CYS A 39 -8.47 -0.08 -17.17
CA CYS A 39 -8.27 -0.09 -18.61
C CYS A 39 -7.12 -1.03 -19.01
N ASN A 40 -5.95 -0.86 -18.39
CA ASN A 40 -4.77 -1.69 -18.64
C ASN A 40 -5.00 -3.17 -18.29
N TRP A 41 -5.81 -3.45 -17.27
CA TRP A 41 -6.22 -4.81 -16.92
C TRP A 41 -7.13 -5.44 -17.96
N GLN A 42 -8.17 -4.73 -18.41
CA GLN A 42 -9.07 -5.20 -19.47
C GLN A 42 -8.30 -5.48 -20.77
N GLU A 43 -7.40 -4.58 -21.17
CA GLU A 43 -6.56 -4.77 -22.35
C GLU A 43 -5.61 -5.97 -22.19
N THR A 44 -4.95 -6.10 -21.04
CA THR A 44 -4.02 -7.21 -20.79
C THR A 44 -4.73 -8.56 -20.75
N LEU A 45 -5.93 -8.62 -20.16
CA LEU A 45 -6.78 -9.80 -20.20
C LEU A 45 -7.17 -10.19 -21.64
N ALA A 46 -7.57 -9.21 -22.46
CA ALA A 46 -7.95 -9.47 -23.84
C ALA A 46 -6.77 -10.02 -24.65
N LEU A 47 -5.57 -9.46 -24.47
CA LEU A 47 -4.35 -9.94 -25.12
C LEU A 47 -3.97 -11.36 -24.67
N ASN A 48 -4.02 -11.62 -23.36
CA ASN A 48 -3.69 -12.95 -22.81
C ASN A 48 -4.71 -14.02 -23.23
N SER A 49 -5.96 -13.63 -23.52
CA SER A 49 -6.99 -14.55 -24.02
C SER A 49 -6.76 -14.99 -25.47
N LEU A 50 -5.97 -14.24 -26.25
CA LEU A 50 -5.61 -14.57 -27.63
C LEU A 50 -4.36 -15.46 -27.71
N ASP A 51 -3.53 -15.50 -26.66
CA ASP A 51 -2.31 -16.29 -26.61
C ASP A 51 -2.60 -17.71 -26.11
N LEU A 52 -3.07 -18.58 -27.01
CA LEU A 52 -3.38 -20.02 -26.77
C LEU A 52 -2.14 -20.88 -26.41
N LYS A 53 -0.99 -20.29 -26.07
CA LYS A 53 0.30 -21.00 -26.01
C LYS A 53 0.70 -21.58 -24.66
N PHE A 54 -0.15 -21.48 -23.65
CA PHE A 54 0.14 -22.07 -22.35
C PHE A 54 -1.06 -22.90 -21.91
N GLU A 55 -0.97 -24.22 -21.97
CA GLU A 55 -1.99 -25.14 -21.43
C GLU A 55 -1.62 -25.64 -20.01
N HIS A 56 -0.46 -25.26 -19.46
CA HIS A 56 0.05 -25.85 -18.20
C HIS A 56 0.40 -24.85 -17.08
N THR A 57 0.28 -23.54 -17.27
CA THR A 57 0.59 -22.56 -16.20
C THR A 57 -0.57 -22.42 -15.22
N ASP A 58 -0.25 -22.47 -13.91
CA ASP A 58 -1.16 -22.24 -12.80
C ASP A 58 -2.03 -20.98 -13.00
N ARG A 59 -3.33 -21.11 -12.77
CA ARG A 59 -4.31 -20.02 -12.95
C ARG A 59 -3.95 -18.79 -12.11
N SER A 60 -3.44 -18.99 -10.90
CA SER A 60 -3.02 -17.92 -9.98
C SER A 60 -1.82 -17.15 -10.53
N LEU A 61 -0.83 -17.85 -11.12
CA LEU A 61 0.33 -17.22 -11.75
C LEU A 61 -0.10 -16.37 -12.96
N ARG A 62 -1.03 -16.85 -13.79
CA ARG A 62 -1.55 -16.04 -14.91
C ARG A 62 -2.30 -14.80 -14.47
N GLN A 63 -3.10 -14.93 -13.41
CA GLN A 63 -3.81 -13.79 -12.83
C GLN A 63 -2.81 -12.77 -12.28
N PHE A 64 -1.78 -13.23 -11.55
CA PHE A 64 -0.71 -12.39 -11.06
C PHE A 64 0.04 -11.69 -12.21
N ASP A 65 0.44 -12.41 -13.25
CA ASP A 65 1.14 -11.83 -14.40
C ASP A 65 0.29 -10.79 -15.12
N THR A 66 -1.00 -11.06 -15.29
CA THR A 66 -1.95 -10.08 -15.84
C THR A 66 -1.92 -8.81 -15.00
N TRP A 67 -2.15 -8.91 -13.69
CA TRP A 67 -2.12 -7.76 -12.79
C TRP A 67 -0.79 -7.03 -12.77
N LYS A 68 0.33 -7.76 -12.75
CA LYS A 68 1.68 -7.22 -12.80
C LYS A 68 1.88 -6.34 -14.03
N GLN A 69 1.51 -6.84 -15.22
CA GLN A 69 1.62 -6.06 -16.45
C GLN A 69 0.68 -4.85 -16.46
N SER A 70 -0.54 -5.01 -15.94
CA SER A 70 -1.49 -3.90 -15.81
C SER A 70 -0.95 -2.79 -14.91
N TYR A 71 -0.36 -3.14 -13.78
CA TYR A 71 0.28 -2.19 -12.87
C TYR A 71 1.46 -1.48 -13.53
N LEU A 72 2.39 -2.21 -14.16
CA LEU A 72 3.55 -1.61 -14.82
C LEU A 72 3.14 -0.59 -15.90
N LYS A 73 2.18 -0.95 -16.75
CA LYS A 73 1.61 -0.02 -17.74
C LYS A 73 0.96 1.20 -17.10
N THR A 74 0.24 0.99 -15.99
CA THR A 74 -0.47 2.05 -15.28
C THR A 74 0.50 3.04 -14.63
N PHE A 75 1.51 2.55 -13.92
CA PHE A 75 2.54 3.40 -13.33
C PHE A 75 3.27 4.21 -14.39
N SER A 76 3.69 3.56 -15.49
CA SER A 76 4.36 4.25 -16.59
C SER A 76 3.49 5.33 -17.23
N ALA A 77 2.19 5.06 -17.45
CA ALA A 77 1.27 6.04 -18.03
C ALA A 77 1.00 7.23 -17.10
N ILE A 78 0.88 6.99 -15.79
CA ILE A 78 0.68 8.07 -14.81
C ILE A 78 1.96 8.91 -14.66
N ASP A 79 3.12 8.28 -14.63
CA ASP A 79 4.41 8.98 -14.56
C ASP A 79 4.61 9.92 -15.78
N GLN A 80 4.31 9.41 -16.98
CA GLN A 80 4.34 10.20 -18.21
C GLN A 80 3.31 11.35 -18.18
N ASP A 81 2.11 11.11 -17.65
CA ASP A 81 1.08 12.14 -17.51
C ASP A 81 1.48 13.24 -16.51
N LEU A 82 2.23 12.89 -15.45
CA LEU A 82 2.80 13.85 -14.50
C LEU A 82 3.96 14.65 -15.12
N GLU A 83 4.82 14.01 -15.90
CA GLU A 83 5.93 14.65 -16.61
C GLU A 83 5.42 15.68 -17.63
N GLN A 84 4.34 15.34 -18.34
CA GLN A 84 3.76 16.19 -19.40
C GLN A 84 2.72 17.20 -18.86
N HIS A 85 2.47 17.23 -17.55
CA HIS A 85 1.42 18.07 -16.99
C HIS A 85 1.77 19.57 -17.12
N PRO A 86 0.90 20.42 -17.69
CA PRO A 86 1.27 21.81 -18.02
C PRO A 86 1.43 22.73 -16.80
N VAL A 87 0.97 22.29 -15.62
CA VAL A 87 0.90 23.13 -14.40
C VAL A 87 1.60 22.49 -13.20
N ILE A 88 1.70 21.17 -13.16
CA ILE A 88 2.21 20.48 -11.96
C ILE A 88 3.68 20.24 -12.23
N ASP A 89 4.54 20.89 -11.44
CA ASP A 89 5.97 20.63 -11.48
C ASP A 89 6.28 19.36 -10.66
N SER A 90 6.42 18.25 -11.38
CA SER A 90 6.81 16.93 -10.85
C SER A 90 8.32 16.75 -10.75
N PHE A 91 9.14 17.73 -11.13
CA PHE A 91 10.60 17.60 -11.06
C PHE A 91 11.11 17.62 -9.61
N HIS A 92 10.49 18.44 -8.76
CA HIS A 92 10.79 18.53 -7.31
C HIS A 92 9.60 18.15 -6.42
N SER A 93 8.56 17.54 -7.00
CA SER A 93 7.39 17.10 -6.27
C SER A 93 7.05 15.67 -6.66
N GLY A 94 6.58 14.89 -5.71
CA GLY A 94 6.29 13.48 -5.94
C GLY A 94 5.12 12.99 -5.10
N SER A 95 4.78 11.72 -5.29
CA SER A 95 3.86 11.01 -4.44
C SER A 95 4.32 9.57 -4.29
N THR A 96 4.12 8.98 -3.13
CA THR A 96 4.09 7.51 -3.04
C THR A 96 2.85 6.97 -3.73
N ALA A 97 2.84 5.67 -3.98
CA ALA A 97 1.66 4.94 -4.39
C ALA A 97 1.74 3.51 -3.85
N LEU A 98 1.02 3.26 -2.76
CA LEU A 98 0.76 1.91 -2.27
C LEU A 98 -0.67 1.53 -2.64
N THR A 99 -0.82 0.53 -3.48
CA THR A 99 -2.14 0.09 -3.98
C THR A 99 -2.35 -1.40 -3.78
N MET A 100 -3.61 -1.79 -3.66
CA MET A 100 -4.03 -3.16 -3.50
C MET A 100 -5.24 -3.44 -4.38
N ILE A 101 -5.20 -4.54 -5.12
CA ILE A 101 -6.36 -5.19 -5.72
C ILE A 101 -6.61 -6.48 -4.95
N ARG A 102 -7.85 -6.66 -4.49
CA ARG A 102 -8.37 -7.95 -4.08
C ARG A 102 -9.31 -8.46 -5.17
N GLN A 103 -9.10 -9.68 -5.64
CA GLN A 103 -9.97 -10.40 -6.56
C GLN A 103 -10.23 -11.80 -5.98
N GLY A 104 -11.39 -12.00 -5.36
CA GLY A 104 -11.67 -13.20 -4.57
C GLY A 104 -10.65 -13.36 -3.42
N ASP A 105 -9.86 -14.45 -3.48
CA ASP A 105 -8.79 -14.76 -2.51
C ASP A 105 -7.40 -14.25 -2.94
N LEU A 106 -7.27 -13.76 -4.19
CA LEU A 106 -6.02 -13.17 -4.67
C LEU A 106 -5.92 -11.72 -4.19
N ILE A 107 -4.79 -11.40 -3.57
CA ILE A 107 -4.40 -10.03 -3.22
C ILE A 107 -3.14 -9.68 -4.00
N VAL A 108 -3.19 -8.63 -4.80
CA VAL A 108 -2.03 -8.05 -5.48
C VAL A 108 -1.75 -6.68 -4.90
N ILE A 109 -0.51 -6.47 -4.46
CA ILE A 109 -0.05 -5.19 -3.89
C ILE A 109 1.05 -4.65 -4.78
N ALA A 110 0.94 -3.37 -5.13
CA ALA A 110 1.99 -2.64 -5.83
C ALA A 110 2.40 -1.42 -5.03
N ASN A 111 3.70 -1.29 -4.76
CA ASN A 111 4.28 -0.21 -3.96
C ASN A 111 5.29 0.60 -4.76
N VAL A 112 5.18 1.92 -4.67
CA VAL A 112 6.19 2.89 -5.09
C VAL A 112 6.38 3.89 -3.96
N GLY A 113 7.56 3.93 -3.37
CA GLY A 113 7.90 4.76 -2.21
C GLY A 113 7.91 3.99 -0.89
N ASP A 114 7.78 4.73 0.21
CA ASP A 114 7.95 4.26 1.59
C ASP A 114 6.63 4.16 2.37
N SER A 115 5.49 4.18 1.66
CA SER A 115 4.22 3.71 2.22
C SER A 115 4.27 2.19 2.45
N ARG A 116 3.53 1.69 3.43
CA ARG A 116 3.64 0.29 3.89
C ARG A 116 2.29 -0.42 4.00
N ALA A 117 2.23 -1.64 3.48
CA ALA A 117 1.15 -2.58 3.74
C ALA A 117 1.56 -3.59 4.82
N VAL A 118 0.68 -3.80 5.80
CA VAL A 118 0.86 -4.78 6.87
C VAL A 118 -0.39 -5.64 6.95
N LEU A 119 -0.21 -6.96 6.89
CA LEU A 119 -1.25 -7.95 7.09
C LEU A 119 -1.23 -8.43 8.54
N ALA A 120 -2.36 -8.34 9.22
CA ALA A 120 -2.55 -9.06 10.47
C ALA A 120 -2.95 -10.51 10.13
N THR A 121 -2.12 -11.48 10.53
CA THR A 121 -2.43 -12.92 10.42
C THR A 121 -2.47 -13.57 11.80
N VAL A 122 -2.95 -14.80 11.87
CA VAL A 122 -3.00 -15.58 13.12
C VAL A 122 -1.81 -16.54 13.13
N SER A 123 -0.99 -16.47 14.18
CA SER A 123 0.08 -17.43 14.44
C SER A 123 -0.49 -18.79 14.89
N ASP A 124 0.34 -19.83 14.90
CA ASP A 124 -0.04 -21.18 15.34
C ASP A 124 -0.62 -21.20 16.77
N ASN A 125 -0.24 -20.24 17.61
CA ASN A 125 -0.73 -20.08 18.98
C ASN A 125 -2.05 -19.30 19.08
N GLY A 126 -2.69 -18.95 17.96
CA GLY A 126 -3.92 -18.16 17.93
C GLY A 126 -3.74 -16.65 18.13
N ASN A 127 -2.51 -16.17 18.30
CA ASN A 127 -2.22 -14.74 18.48
C ASN A 127 -2.14 -14.03 17.13
N LEU A 128 -2.67 -12.81 17.05
CA LEU A 128 -2.47 -11.94 15.90
C LEU A 128 -1.01 -11.49 15.81
N VAL A 129 -0.41 -11.64 14.63
CA VAL A 129 0.95 -11.23 14.32
C VAL A 129 0.99 -10.41 13.03
N PRO A 130 1.81 -9.35 12.97
CA PRO A 130 1.96 -8.57 11.74
C PRO A 130 2.87 -9.27 10.73
N VAL A 131 2.50 -9.19 9.46
CA VAL A 131 3.34 -9.55 8.32
C VAL A 131 3.41 -8.34 7.40
N GLN A 132 4.58 -7.73 7.29
CA GLN A 132 4.81 -6.62 6.36
C GLN A 132 4.84 -7.16 4.93
N LEU A 133 3.95 -6.65 4.07
CA LEU A 133 3.78 -7.14 2.70
C LEU A 133 4.60 -6.34 1.68
N THR A 134 5.16 -5.18 2.07
CA THR A 134 5.92 -4.30 1.18
C THR A 134 7.23 -3.87 1.83
N VAL A 135 8.27 -3.71 1.02
CA VAL A 135 9.52 -3.06 1.46
C VAL A 135 9.39 -1.56 1.21
N ASP A 136 9.63 -0.75 2.24
CA ASP A 136 9.66 0.71 2.11
C ASP A 136 10.87 1.09 1.23
N LEU A 137 10.65 1.74 0.09
CA LEU A 137 11.73 2.15 -0.82
C LEU A 137 12.48 3.36 -0.25
N LYS A 138 13.40 3.09 0.69
CA LYS A 138 14.26 4.10 1.30
C LYS A 138 15.60 4.19 0.56
N PRO A 139 16.14 5.41 0.33
CA PRO A 139 17.35 5.60 -0.46
C PRO A 139 18.61 4.95 0.14
N ASN A 140 18.59 4.58 1.43
CA ASN A 140 19.70 3.92 2.10
C ASN A 140 19.68 2.38 1.99
N LEU A 141 18.69 1.79 1.32
CA LEU A 141 18.67 0.35 1.06
C LEU A 141 19.72 0.00 -0.01
N PRO A 142 20.46 -1.12 0.11
CA PRO A 142 21.50 -1.49 -0.84
C PRO A 142 21.03 -1.49 -2.30
N GLU A 143 19.86 -2.06 -2.57
CA GLU A 143 19.27 -2.11 -3.92
C GLU A 143 18.88 -0.72 -4.45
N GLU A 144 18.36 0.16 -3.58
CA GLU A 144 18.00 1.53 -3.94
C GLU A 144 19.24 2.41 -4.17
N ILE A 145 20.27 2.22 -3.35
CA ILE A 145 21.59 2.87 -3.54
C ILE A 145 22.14 2.50 -4.91
N GLU A 146 22.12 1.21 -5.25
CA GLU A 146 22.59 0.71 -6.53
C GLU A 146 21.79 1.34 -7.68
N ARG A 147 20.45 1.29 -7.62
CA ARG A 147 19.57 1.88 -8.64
C ARG A 147 19.84 3.37 -8.83
N ILE A 148 19.88 4.15 -7.74
CA ILE A 148 20.11 5.60 -7.79
C ILE A 148 21.48 5.90 -8.40
N THR A 149 22.51 5.14 -8.00
CA THR A 149 23.88 5.32 -8.51
C THR A 149 23.97 4.99 -10.01
N GLN A 150 23.34 3.90 -10.46
CA GLN A 150 23.27 3.53 -11.88
C GLN A 150 22.55 4.59 -12.73
N SER A 151 21.53 5.24 -12.16
CA SER A 151 20.84 6.39 -12.76
C SER A 151 21.61 7.71 -12.68
N LYS A 152 22.87 7.72 -12.20
CA LYS A 152 23.70 8.91 -11.97
C LYS A 152 23.13 9.89 -10.94
N GLY A 153 22.19 9.44 -10.12
CA GLY A 153 21.68 10.17 -8.97
C GLY A 153 22.70 10.21 -7.84
N ARG A 154 22.39 11.00 -6.80
CA ARG A 154 23.20 11.11 -5.59
C ARG A 154 22.28 11.04 -4.38
N ILE A 155 22.73 10.34 -3.34
CA ILE A 155 22.04 10.30 -2.05
C ILE A 155 22.70 11.33 -1.15
N PHE A 156 21.93 12.32 -0.74
CA PHE A 156 22.34 13.25 0.30
C PHE A 156 21.58 12.90 1.57
N SER A 157 22.29 12.82 2.69
CA SER A 157 21.67 12.81 4.00
C SER A 157 21.80 14.21 4.55
N SER A 158 20.69 14.91 4.77
CA SER A 158 20.70 16.19 5.50
C SER A 158 21.06 15.89 6.95
N HIS A 159 22.35 15.80 7.27
CA HIS A 159 22.81 15.50 8.63
C HIS A 159 22.81 16.73 9.55
N ASP A 160 22.65 17.94 9.01
CA ASP A 160 22.86 19.16 9.80
C ASP A 160 21.58 19.90 10.23
N ASP A 161 20.41 19.69 9.59
CA ASP A 161 19.17 20.41 9.95
C ASP A 161 17.97 19.53 10.37
N GLU A 162 17.87 18.27 9.89
CA GLU A 162 16.77 17.37 10.27
C GLU A 162 17.23 15.89 10.25
N PRO A 163 17.65 15.32 11.38
CA PRO A 163 17.94 13.90 11.46
C PRO A 163 16.63 13.11 11.38
N GLY A 164 16.25 12.75 10.15
CA GLY A 164 15.25 11.73 9.89
C GLY A 164 13.83 12.26 9.67
N VAL A 165 13.51 12.53 8.40
CA VAL A 165 12.11 12.64 7.96
C VAL A 165 11.50 11.25 8.03
N TYR A 166 10.55 11.10 8.94
CA TYR A 166 10.14 9.82 9.47
C TYR A 166 8.62 9.82 9.63
N ARG A 167 7.95 8.95 8.88
CA ARG A 167 6.50 8.90 8.66
C ARG A 167 5.84 8.06 9.76
N VAL A 168 4.53 7.82 9.66
CA VAL A 168 3.68 7.05 10.61
C VAL A 168 4.40 5.89 11.33
N TRP A 169 5.18 5.11 10.58
CA TRP A 169 5.89 3.90 11.02
C TRP A 169 7.06 4.15 11.98
N ASP A 170 7.47 5.40 12.19
CA ASP A 170 8.55 5.73 13.12
C ASP A 170 8.06 5.95 14.56
N VAL A 171 6.75 6.14 14.73
CA VAL A 171 6.14 6.29 16.06
C VAL A 171 5.21 5.14 16.43
N VAL A 172 4.80 4.32 15.46
CA VAL A 172 3.99 3.11 15.63
C VAL A 172 4.63 1.94 14.88
N SER A 173 5.01 0.90 15.61
CA SER A 173 5.49 -0.39 15.04
C SER A 173 4.37 -1.18 14.37
N ASN A 174 4.73 -2.17 13.55
CA ASN A 174 3.74 -3.05 12.91
C ASN A 174 2.89 -3.80 13.96
N GLU A 175 3.50 -4.22 15.06
CA GLU A 175 2.87 -4.90 16.19
C GLU A 175 1.87 -3.99 16.91
N GLU A 176 2.28 -2.74 17.20
CA GLU A 176 1.39 -1.74 17.79
C GLU A 176 0.21 -1.43 16.86
N ALA A 177 0.46 -1.26 15.56
CA ALA A 177 -0.58 -0.98 14.58
C ALA A 177 -1.64 -2.10 14.52
N VAL A 178 -1.21 -3.35 14.42
CA VAL A 178 -2.12 -4.51 14.45
C VAL A 178 -2.87 -4.59 15.78
N GLY A 179 -2.19 -4.37 16.91
CA GLY A 179 -2.82 -4.37 18.23
C GLY A 179 -3.89 -3.28 18.41
N ILE A 180 -3.64 -2.07 17.90
CA ILE A 180 -4.61 -0.96 17.91
C ILE A 180 -5.84 -1.32 17.08
N VAL A 181 -5.63 -1.80 15.85
CA VAL A 181 -6.72 -2.18 14.95
C VAL A 181 -7.54 -3.33 15.55
N SER A 182 -6.88 -4.38 16.07
CA SER A 182 -7.57 -5.55 16.64
C SER A 182 -8.36 -5.24 17.91
N SER A 183 -7.93 -4.24 18.70
CA SER A 183 -8.60 -3.83 19.93
C SER A 183 -9.69 -2.77 19.72
N THR A 184 -9.89 -2.30 18.48
CA THR A 184 -10.92 -1.32 18.18
C THR A 184 -12.30 -2.01 18.12
N PRO A 185 -13.30 -1.56 18.90
CA PRO A 185 -14.62 -2.20 18.93
C PRO A 185 -15.33 -2.22 17.56
N GLY A 186 -15.12 -1.20 16.74
CA GLY A 186 -15.72 -1.06 15.42
C GLY A 186 -14.69 -0.97 14.31
N ARG A 187 -15.01 -1.63 13.19
CA ARG A 187 -14.13 -1.71 12.01
C ARG A 187 -13.96 -0.34 11.34
N GLU A 188 -15.03 0.46 11.31
CA GLU A 188 -15.06 1.78 10.67
C GLU A 188 -14.17 2.79 11.42
N GLU A 189 -14.04 2.64 12.74
CA GLU A 189 -13.23 3.49 13.59
C GLU A 189 -11.76 3.07 13.64
N SER A 190 -11.41 1.89 13.13
CA SER A 190 -10.08 1.30 13.28
C SER A 190 -8.99 2.16 12.64
N ALA A 191 -9.23 2.64 11.41
CA ALA A 191 -8.30 3.52 10.72
C ALA A 191 -8.13 4.86 11.47
N LYS A 192 -9.24 5.45 11.91
CA LYS A 192 -9.22 6.69 12.70
C LYS A 192 -8.43 6.52 14.01
N ARG A 193 -8.67 5.43 14.74
CA ARG A 193 -7.99 5.15 16.01
C ARG A 193 -6.48 4.96 15.81
N LEU A 194 -6.08 4.29 14.73
CA LEU A 194 -4.67 4.14 14.38
C LEU A 194 -4.01 5.49 14.08
N VAL A 195 -4.67 6.33 13.28
CA VAL A 195 -4.21 7.69 12.95
C VAL A 195 -4.10 8.55 14.22
N ASP A 196 -5.13 8.58 15.06
CA ASP A 196 -5.17 9.35 16.30
C ASP A 196 -4.05 8.89 17.26
N HIS A 197 -3.82 7.58 17.36
CA HIS A 197 -2.75 7.03 18.18
C HIS A 197 -1.37 7.44 17.67
N ALA A 198 -1.13 7.32 16.36
CA ALA A 198 0.14 7.73 15.74
C ALA A 198 0.41 9.23 15.95
N ALA A 199 -0.62 10.07 15.75
CA ALA A 199 -0.53 11.51 15.99
C ALA A 199 -0.21 11.85 17.45
N CYS A 200 -0.86 11.18 18.40
CA CYS A 200 -0.57 11.35 19.83
C CYS A 200 0.86 10.89 20.19
N ALA A 201 1.28 9.75 19.65
CA ALA A 201 2.63 9.22 19.85
C ALA A 201 3.70 10.17 19.30
N TRP A 202 3.46 10.78 18.14
CA TRP A 202 4.34 11.80 17.54
C TRP A 202 4.52 13.00 18.46
N LYS A 203 3.42 13.63 18.88
CA LYS A 203 3.45 14.82 19.77
C LYS A 203 4.25 14.57 21.05
N ARG A 204 4.16 13.36 21.60
CA ARG A 204 4.87 12.95 22.82
C ARG A 204 6.35 12.63 22.57
N LYS A 205 6.67 11.91 21.50
CA LYS A 205 8.04 11.45 21.19
C LYS A 205 8.90 12.53 20.52
N ARG A 206 8.27 13.51 19.85
CA ARG A 206 8.89 14.55 19.03
C ARG A 206 8.30 15.94 19.33
N PRO A 207 8.41 16.45 20.57
CA PRO A 207 7.85 17.75 20.92
C PRO A 207 8.55 18.86 20.13
N GLY A 208 7.77 19.78 19.55
CA GLY A 208 8.28 20.93 18.79
C GLY A 208 8.63 20.65 17.33
N ILE A 209 8.52 19.40 16.86
CA ILE A 209 8.73 19.02 15.45
C ILE A 209 7.37 18.95 14.76
N ALA A 210 7.28 19.54 13.56
CA ALA A 210 6.08 19.49 12.73
C ALA A 210 5.68 18.03 12.47
N MET A 211 4.38 17.75 12.52
CA MET A 211 3.85 16.43 12.21
C MET A 211 3.57 16.34 10.71
N ASP A 212 3.97 15.23 10.11
CA ASP A 212 3.63 14.89 8.74
C ASP A 212 2.17 14.42 8.62
N ASP A 213 1.65 14.35 7.40
CA ASP A 213 0.31 13.81 7.15
C ASP A 213 0.25 12.30 7.49
N ILE A 214 -0.81 11.88 8.19
CA ILE A 214 -1.00 10.48 8.61
C ILE A 214 -2.27 9.94 7.95
N SER A 215 -2.10 8.97 7.04
CA SER A 215 -3.19 8.28 6.36
C SER A 215 -3.14 6.77 6.60
N ALA A 216 -4.28 6.15 6.91
CA ALA A 216 -4.40 4.71 7.07
C ALA A 216 -5.68 4.18 6.42
N ILE A 217 -5.61 2.98 5.87
CA ILE A 217 -6.76 2.20 5.39
C ILE A 217 -6.72 0.86 6.13
N CYS A 218 -7.82 0.49 6.80
CA CYS A 218 -7.96 -0.80 7.46
C CYS A 218 -8.97 -1.67 6.68
N LEU A 219 -8.53 -2.83 6.19
CA LEU A 219 -9.36 -3.78 5.47
C LEU A 219 -9.49 -5.07 6.27
N PHE A 220 -10.72 -5.58 6.37
CA PHE A 220 -11.04 -6.77 7.14
C PHE A 220 -11.52 -7.87 6.20
N PHE A 221 -10.71 -8.90 5.99
CA PHE A 221 -11.00 -9.98 5.03
C PHE A 221 -11.95 -11.07 5.58
N HIS A 222 -12.10 -11.16 6.91
CA HIS A 222 -13.01 -12.11 7.55
C HIS A 222 -14.20 -11.38 8.18
N THR A 223 -15.42 -11.90 8.02
CA THR A 223 -16.67 -11.30 8.51
C THR A 223 -17.10 -11.77 9.90
N SER A 224 -16.35 -12.66 10.57
CA SER A 224 -16.67 -13.12 11.92
C SER A 224 -15.41 -13.28 12.78
N PRO A 225 -15.45 -12.96 14.09
CA PRO A 225 -14.44 -13.47 15.01
C PRO A 225 -14.50 -15.00 15.02
N PRO A 226 -13.39 -15.72 15.25
CA PRO A 226 -13.44 -17.16 15.43
C PRO A 226 -14.38 -17.45 16.61
N SER A 227 -15.49 -18.11 16.32
CA SER A 227 -16.43 -18.61 17.33
C SER A 227 -15.67 -19.58 18.23
N GLN A 228 -15.36 -19.18 19.46
CA GLN A 228 -15.04 -20.13 20.52
C GLN A 228 -16.35 -20.83 20.91
N SER A 229 -16.75 -21.85 20.14
CA SER A 229 -17.69 -22.86 20.60
C SER A 229 -16.90 -24.15 20.80
N VAL A 230 -16.28 -24.27 21.97
CA VAL A 230 -15.89 -25.58 22.50
C VAL A 230 -17.18 -26.23 23.00
N GLU A 231 -17.76 -27.11 22.20
CA GLU A 231 -18.80 -28.00 22.73
C GLU A 231 -18.15 -28.93 23.77
N PRO A 232 -18.72 -29.05 24.98
CA PRO A 232 -18.20 -29.98 25.96
C PRO A 232 -18.38 -31.41 25.45
N ILE A 233 -17.27 -32.13 25.37
CA ILE A 233 -17.23 -33.58 25.08
C ILE A 233 -18.15 -34.28 26.08
N LYS A 234 -19.29 -34.80 25.60
CA LYS A 234 -20.05 -35.82 26.34
C LYS A 234 -19.30 -37.13 26.18
N LEU A 235 -18.66 -37.58 27.27
CA LEU A 235 -18.12 -38.93 27.36
C LEU A 235 -19.29 -39.95 27.48
N PRO A 236 -19.13 -41.15 26.91
CA PRO A 236 -20.12 -42.22 26.93
C PRO A 236 -20.33 -42.82 28.33
#